data_AF-A0A2M9KLN3-F1
#
_entry.id   AF-A0A2M9KLN3-F1
#
_cell.length_a   1.000
_cell.length_b   1.000
_cell.length_c   1.000
_cell.angle_alpha   90.00
_cell.angle_beta   90.00
_cell.angle_gamma   90.00
#
_symmetry.space_group_name_H-M   'P 1'
#
loop_
_entity.id
_entity.type
_entity.pdbx_description
1 polymer ?
#
loop_
_entity_poly.entity_id
_entity_poly.type
_entity_poly.pdbx_seq_one_letter_code
_entity_poly.pdbx_strand_id
1 'polypeptide(L)'
;MSSQPHPQGGPRALAAADALNARLGGTRTEPAVNPQLEALALAVTANQPVLLWGEPGIGKSAGMEQLAAALGVGLESVIASVHEPSDFAGLPIVGDDPATTGVPMAPPDWAVRLARTGHGLLFFDELSSAPPAVQAALLRVVLERRVGSLVLPASVRIVAAANPPSSAADGWHLSPPLANRFVHLDWTHDPRTVARGMAGTWPEVAIPAVDPARISGSAARARGVISGFLTARPGLVHHMPKEAEGRGRAWPSPRTWEMALRLLAAGYAAGAGREALATALTGAVGEATGIELLSYMEHLDLPDPDRVLADPDAFALPGRGDRQLAFLIAVVAAVQSELTRPRWEAGWAVLAKAVEAGVPDVAARAAADLAAMRHPDWPVPAGIDALVELLQLAGALPGGG
;
A
#
# COMPACT_ATOMS: atom_id res chain seq x y z
N MET A 1 -37.37 40.70 -32.63
CA MET A 1 -37.27 39.70 -31.55
C MET A 1 -35.95 38.97 -31.70
N SER A 2 -34.92 39.37 -30.95
CA SER A 2 -33.71 38.57 -30.69
C SER A 2 -33.00 39.20 -29.51
N SER A 3 -33.38 38.78 -28.31
CA SER A 3 -32.69 39.09 -27.06
C SER A 3 -31.72 37.93 -26.80
N GLN A 4 -30.43 38.18 -26.97
CA GLN A 4 -29.40 37.33 -26.37
C GLN A 4 -29.24 37.67 -24.88
N PRO A 5 -28.93 36.69 -24.01
CA PRO A 5 -28.65 36.97 -22.61
C PRO A 5 -27.22 37.50 -22.48
N HIS A 6 -27.08 38.72 -21.95
CA HIS A 6 -25.79 39.20 -21.43
C HIS A 6 -25.47 38.46 -20.12
N PRO A 7 -24.21 38.03 -19.89
CA PRO A 7 -23.81 37.52 -18.59
C PRO A 7 -23.81 38.70 -17.61
N GLN A 8 -24.71 38.67 -16.63
CA GLN A 8 -24.71 39.67 -15.56
C GLN A 8 -23.49 39.42 -14.67
N GLY A 9 -22.40 40.14 -14.96
CA GLY A 9 -21.27 40.24 -14.03
C GLY A 9 -21.79 40.82 -12.72
N GLY A 10 -21.45 40.16 -11.60
CA GLY A 10 -21.82 40.62 -10.27
C GLY A 10 -21.37 42.06 -10.01
N PRO A 11 -21.87 42.72 -8.94
CA PRO A 11 -21.47 44.06 -8.55
C PRO A 11 -19.96 44.26 -8.69
N ARG A 12 -19.51 45.35 -9.37
CA ARG A 12 -18.09 45.61 -9.69
C ARG A 12 -17.13 45.47 -8.49
N ALA A 13 -17.62 45.75 -7.27
CA ALA A 13 -16.88 45.55 -6.02
C ALA A 13 -16.60 44.07 -5.71
N LEU A 14 -17.57 43.18 -5.94
CA LEU A 14 -17.39 41.73 -5.78
C LEU A 14 -16.40 41.18 -6.82
N ALA A 15 -16.48 41.64 -8.08
CA ALA A 15 -15.53 41.23 -9.11
C ALA A 15 -14.07 41.62 -8.77
N ALA A 16 -13.86 42.79 -8.15
CA ALA A 16 -12.54 43.21 -7.68
C ALA A 16 -12.06 42.38 -6.48
N ALA A 17 -12.94 42.02 -5.55
CA ALA A 17 -12.63 41.12 -4.44
C ALA A 17 -12.29 39.70 -4.93
N ASP A 18 -13.03 39.18 -5.91
CA ASP A 18 -12.75 37.88 -6.53
C ASP A 18 -11.40 37.88 -7.23
N ALA A 19 -11.06 38.96 -7.96
CA ALA A 19 -9.76 39.11 -8.60
C ALA A 19 -8.61 39.18 -7.58
N LEU A 20 -8.81 39.82 -6.42
CA LEU A 20 -7.84 39.83 -5.32
C LEU A 20 -7.64 38.41 -4.76
N ASN A 21 -8.74 37.70 -4.45
CA ASN A 21 -8.70 36.33 -3.94
C ASN A 21 -8.03 35.37 -4.93
N ALA A 22 -8.32 35.51 -6.23
CA ALA A 22 -7.67 34.72 -7.28
C ALA A 22 -6.15 34.97 -7.34
N ARG A 23 -5.69 36.21 -7.12
CA ARG A 23 -4.26 36.53 -7.05
C ARG A 23 -3.59 35.92 -5.81
N LEU A 24 -4.26 35.95 -4.66
CA LEU A 24 -3.76 35.32 -3.43
C LEU A 24 -3.74 33.79 -3.53
N GLY A 25 -4.69 33.19 -4.27
CA GLY A 25 -4.72 31.76 -4.57
C GLY A 25 -3.67 31.31 -5.59
N GLY A 26 -3.06 32.24 -6.33
CA GLY A 26 -1.99 31.98 -7.27
C GLY A 26 -0.70 31.56 -6.58
N THR A 27 -0.58 30.28 -6.26
CA THR A 27 0.61 29.70 -5.63
C THR A 27 1.43 28.88 -6.62
N ARG A 28 2.70 28.66 -6.29
CA ARG A 28 3.59 27.73 -7.00
C ARG A 28 4.06 26.64 -6.06
N THR A 29 4.57 25.55 -6.61
CA THR A 29 5.22 24.48 -5.86
C THR A 29 6.74 24.53 -6.04
N GLU A 30 7.47 23.93 -5.12
CA GLU A 30 8.91 23.69 -5.26
C GLU A 30 9.33 22.38 -4.57
N PRO A 31 10.44 21.76 -4.98
CA PRO A 31 10.95 20.56 -4.31
C PRO A 31 11.26 20.82 -2.84
N ALA A 32 10.71 19.99 -1.96
CA ALA A 32 11.02 19.99 -0.54
C ALA A 32 10.96 18.56 0.00
N VAL A 33 11.87 18.22 0.92
CA VAL A 33 11.84 16.92 1.60
C VAL A 33 10.72 16.95 2.63
N ASN A 34 9.74 16.07 2.47
CA ASN A 34 8.64 15.92 3.40
C ASN A 34 8.29 14.43 3.51
N PRO A 35 8.83 13.73 4.53
CA PRO A 35 8.64 12.29 4.66
C PRO A 35 7.18 11.86 4.72
N GLN A 36 6.28 12.67 5.29
CA GLN A 36 4.85 12.38 5.36
C GLN A 36 4.18 12.45 3.99
N LEU A 37 4.48 13.49 3.19
CA LEU A 37 3.98 13.61 1.82
C LEU A 37 4.56 12.52 0.91
N GLU A 38 5.85 12.23 1.05
CA GLU A 38 6.52 11.16 0.31
C GLU A 38 5.96 9.78 0.70
N ALA A 39 5.66 9.54 1.98
CA ALA A 39 5.03 8.31 2.45
C ALA A 39 3.60 8.17 1.93
N LEU A 40 2.82 9.26 1.91
CA LEU A 40 1.50 9.29 1.29
C LEU A 40 1.59 8.95 -0.20
N ALA A 41 2.49 9.62 -0.93
CA ALA A 41 2.67 9.38 -2.35
C ALA A 41 3.13 7.94 -2.65
N LEU A 42 4.02 7.38 -1.81
CA LEU A 42 4.43 5.98 -1.87
C LEU A 42 3.25 5.03 -1.63
N ALA A 43 2.45 5.25 -0.60
CA ALA A 43 1.31 4.39 -0.27
C ALA A 43 0.22 4.42 -1.36
N VAL A 44 -0.04 5.60 -1.91
CA VAL A 44 -0.96 5.79 -3.03
C VAL A 44 -0.44 5.11 -4.29
N THR A 45 0.86 5.23 -4.58
CA THR A 45 1.53 4.52 -5.68
C THR A 45 1.40 3.00 -5.51
N ALA A 46 1.63 2.49 -4.30
CA ALA A 46 1.46 1.09 -3.93
C ALA A 46 0.00 0.61 -3.89
N ASN A 47 -0.97 1.49 -4.20
CA ASN A 47 -2.41 1.22 -4.14
C ASN A 47 -2.94 0.81 -2.76
N GLN A 48 -2.28 1.25 -1.69
CA GLN A 48 -2.72 0.96 -0.33
C GLN A 48 -3.66 2.07 0.16
N PRO A 49 -4.81 1.74 0.77
CA PRO A 49 -5.66 2.74 1.38
C PRO A 49 -4.91 3.50 2.47
N VAL A 50 -4.98 4.83 2.47
CA VAL A 50 -4.29 5.68 3.46
C VAL A 50 -5.32 6.37 4.34
N LEU A 51 -5.04 6.49 5.63
CA LEU A 51 -5.80 7.31 6.57
C LEU A 51 -4.90 8.38 7.16
N LEU A 52 -5.26 9.64 6.92
CA LEU A 52 -4.57 10.82 7.39
C LEU A 52 -5.15 11.26 8.74
N TRP A 53 -4.31 11.35 9.75
CA TRP A 53 -4.67 11.87 11.08
C TRP A 53 -4.15 13.29 11.23
N GLY A 54 -5.03 14.25 11.44
CA GLY A 54 -4.60 15.62 11.68
C GLY A 54 -5.71 16.47 12.22
N GLU A 55 -5.35 17.61 12.80
CA GLU A 55 -6.33 18.56 13.34
C GLU A 55 -7.30 19.08 12.25
N PRO A 56 -8.51 19.52 12.62
CA PRO A 56 -9.38 20.27 11.71
C PRO A 56 -8.67 21.50 11.14
N GLY A 57 -8.90 21.82 9.86
CA GLY A 57 -8.34 23.00 9.21
C GLY A 57 -6.84 22.94 8.85
N ILE A 58 -6.16 21.82 9.10
CA ILE A 58 -4.72 21.66 8.79
C ILE A 58 -4.40 21.50 7.29
N GLY A 59 -5.40 21.63 6.40
CA GLY A 59 -5.19 21.55 4.94
C GLY A 59 -5.16 20.15 4.33
N LYS A 60 -5.80 19.14 4.96
CA LYS A 60 -5.89 17.77 4.42
C LYS A 60 -6.53 17.74 3.03
N SER A 61 -7.69 18.38 2.87
CA SER A 61 -8.45 18.40 1.62
C SER A 61 -7.68 19.12 0.50
N ALA A 62 -7.04 20.25 0.79
CA ALA A 62 -6.16 20.96 -0.15
C ALA A 62 -4.94 20.12 -0.56
N GLY A 63 -4.38 19.33 0.37
CA GLY A 63 -3.32 18.37 0.07
C GLY A 63 -3.78 17.27 -0.90
N MET A 64 -5.04 16.82 -0.81
CA MET A 64 -5.59 15.82 -1.74
C MET A 64 -5.81 16.37 -3.14
N GLU A 65 -6.20 17.65 -3.27
CA GLU A 65 -6.28 18.33 -4.55
C GLU A 65 -4.90 18.40 -5.24
N GLN A 66 -3.85 18.75 -4.48
CA GLN A 66 -2.48 18.76 -4.99
C GLN A 66 -2.00 17.35 -5.38
N LEU A 67 -2.28 16.34 -4.55
CA LEU A 67 -1.94 14.95 -4.86
C LEU A 67 -2.65 14.46 -6.13
N ALA A 68 -3.94 14.73 -6.28
CA ALA A 68 -4.71 14.36 -7.47
C ALA A 68 -4.16 15.03 -8.73
N ALA A 69 -3.82 16.32 -8.64
CA ALA A 69 -3.19 17.06 -9.72
C ALA A 69 -1.82 16.48 -10.10
N ALA A 70 -0.97 16.15 -9.11
CA ALA A 70 0.34 15.53 -9.34
C ALA A 70 0.24 14.12 -9.97
N LEU A 71 -0.81 13.37 -9.63
CA LEU A 71 -1.11 12.07 -10.24
C LEU A 71 -1.75 12.19 -11.63
N GLY A 72 -2.24 13.38 -12.02
CA GLY A 72 -2.99 13.58 -13.25
C GLY A 72 -4.37 12.89 -13.25
N VAL A 73 -5.00 12.74 -12.08
CA VAL A 73 -6.30 12.05 -11.93
C VAL A 73 -7.36 12.95 -11.30
N GLY A 74 -8.64 12.62 -11.51
CA GLY A 74 -9.74 13.33 -10.85
C GLY A 74 -9.81 13.01 -9.35
N LEU A 75 -10.21 14.01 -8.55
CA LEU A 75 -10.51 13.87 -7.12
C LEU A 75 -12.03 13.75 -6.92
N GLU A 76 -12.45 12.70 -6.22
CA GLU A 76 -13.83 12.51 -5.76
C GLU A 76 -13.83 12.56 -4.22
N SER A 77 -14.31 13.67 -3.67
CA SER A 77 -14.39 13.89 -2.22
C SER A 77 -15.76 13.48 -1.69
N VAL A 78 -15.76 12.63 -0.65
CA VAL A 78 -16.96 12.14 0.03
C VAL A 78 -16.80 12.42 1.52
N ILE A 79 -17.63 13.31 2.06
CA ILE A 79 -17.63 13.63 3.49
C ILE A 79 -18.42 12.53 4.22
N ALA A 80 -17.74 11.65 4.95
CA ALA A 80 -18.38 10.45 5.52
C ALA A 80 -19.44 10.78 6.59
N SER A 81 -19.29 11.90 7.30
CA SER A 81 -20.17 12.33 8.39
C SER A 81 -21.57 12.78 7.94
N VAL A 82 -21.73 13.18 6.68
CA VAL A 82 -23.03 13.65 6.12
C VAL A 82 -23.78 12.58 5.33
N HIS A 83 -23.23 11.35 5.26
CA HIS A 83 -23.81 10.23 4.54
C HIS A 83 -24.41 9.19 5.48
N GLU A 84 -25.37 8.45 4.96
CA GLU A 84 -26.00 7.30 5.63
C GLU A 84 -25.37 5.98 5.15
N PRO A 85 -25.53 4.86 5.89
CA PRO A 85 -24.98 3.57 5.48
C PRO A 85 -25.41 3.12 4.08
N SER A 86 -26.62 3.48 3.65
CA SER A 86 -27.16 3.17 2.31
C SER A 86 -26.41 3.87 1.19
N ASP A 87 -25.74 5.00 1.45
CA ASP A 87 -24.98 5.69 0.41
C ASP A 87 -23.72 4.92 0.01
N PHE A 88 -23.26 3.97 0.85
CA PHE A 88 -22.14 3.07 0.56
C PHE A 88 -22.63 1.66 0.22
N ALA A 89 -23.65 1.18 0.93
CA ALA A 89 -24.26 -0.13 0.69
C ALA A 89 -25.12 -0.16 -0.59
N GLY A 90 -25.43 1.00 -1.17
CA GLY A 90 -26.33 1.22 -2.29
C GLY A 90 -27.79 1.39 -1.86
N LEU A 91 -28.61 1.93 -2.76
CA LEU A 91 -30.05 2.04 -2.57
C LEU A 91 -30.78 0.92 -3.32
N PRO A 92 -31.73 0.22 -2.69
CA PRO A 92 -32.53 -0.78 -3.38
C PRO A 92 -33.43 -0.10 -4.42
N ILE A 93 -33.22 -0.42 -5.69
CA ILE A 93 -34.09 0.04 -6.79
C ILE A 93 -34.84 -1.14 -7.38
N VAL A 94 -35.95 -0.91 -8.10
CA VAL A 94 -36.67 -1.99 -8.80
C VAL A 94 -36.24 -1.98 -10.26
N GLY A 95 -35.77 -3.11 -10.78
CA GLY A 95 -35.40 -3.26 -12.19
C GLY A 95 -33.89 -3.17 -12.46
N ASP A 96 -33.55 -3.39 -13.73
CA ASP A 96 -32.25 -3.44 -14.46
C ASP A 96 -31.04 -4.19 -13.86
N ASP A 97 -31.24 -4.80 -12.70
CA ASP A 97 -31.34 -6.25 -12.60
C ASP A 97 -30.21 -7.11 -11.93
N PRO A 98 -30.52 -7.72 -10.75
CA PRO A 98 -29.92 -8.89 -10.09
C PRO A 98 -30.38 -10.29 -10.55
N ALA A 99 -30.92 -10.44 -11.75
CA ALA A 99 -30.96 -11.59 -12.67
C ALA A 99 -32.23 -11.73 -13.55
N THR A 100 -33.27 -10.90 -13.36
CA THR A 100 -34.40 -10.50 -14.27
C THR A 100 -34.85 -9.03 -14.16
N THR A 101 -35.39 -8.69 -13.00
CA THR A 101 -35.81 -7.34 -12.58
C THR A 101 -35.86 -7.32 -11.06
N GLY A 102 -34.85 -7.92 -10.42
CA GLY A 102 -34.78 -7.99 -8.96
C GLY A 102 -34.55 -6.61 -8.34
N VAL A 103 -34.07 -6.59 -7.09
CA VAL A 103 -33.77 -5.35 -6.38
C VAL A 103 -32.24 -5.16 -6.28
N PRO A 104 -31.57 -4.53 -7.26
CA PRO A 104 -30.14 -4.26 -7.14
C PRO A 104 -29.89 -3.11 -6.17
N MET A 105 -28.66 -3.07 -5.66
CA MET A 105 -28.19 -1.98 -4.83
C MET A 105 -27.52 -0.94 -5.73
N ALA A 106 -28.25 0.10 -6.10
CA ALA A 106 -27.75 1.17 -6.96
C ALA A 106 -26.62 1.94 -6.26
N PRO A 107 -25.47 2.15 -6.93
CA PRO A 107 -24.40 2.98 -6.39
C PRO A 107 -24.75 4.48 -6.46
N PRO A 108 -24.16 5.32 -5.59
CA PRO A 108 -24.25 6.76 -5.68
C PRO A 108 -23.45 7.33 -6.86
N ASP A 109 -23.75 8.58 -7.25
CA ASP A 109 -23.16 9.23 -8.42
C ASP A 109 -21.63 9.30 -8.41
N TRP A 110 -21.00 9.52 -7.26
CA TRP A 110 -19.53 9.59 -7.16
C TRP A 110 -18.88 8.26 -7.55
N ALA A 111 -19.50 7.13 -7.16
CA ALA A 111 -19.00 5.80 -7.49
C ALA A 111 -19.19 5.51 -8.99
N VAL A 112 -20.32 5.94 -9.56
CA VAL A 112 -20.59 5.86 -11.01
C VAL A 112 -19.57 6.67 -11.81
N ARG A 113 -19.22 7.89 -11.36
CA ARG A 113 -18.20 8.73 -12.02
C ARG A 113 -16.84 8.07 -12.02
N LEU A 114 -16.38 7.53 -10.88
CA LEU A 114 -15.11 6.79 -10.79
C LEU A 114 -15.09 5.54 -11.68
N ALA A 115 -16.19 4.80 -11.72
CA ALA A 115 -16.28 3.62 -12.60
C ALA A 115 -16.22 4.01 -14.07
N ARG A 116 -16.84 5.13 -14.46
CA ARG A 116 -16.82 5.64 -15.83
C ARG A 116 -15.43 6.13 -16.25
N THR A 117 -14.67 6.78 -15.37
CA THR A 117 -13.30 7.24 -15.68
C THR A 117 -12.29 6.09 -15.64
N GLY A 118 -12.56 5.03 -14.88
CA GLY A 118 -11.67 3.87 -14.76
C GLY A 118 -10.51 4.07 -13.78
N HIS A 119 -10.30 5.30 -13.28
CA HIS A 119 -9.24 5.70 -12.37
C HIS A 119 -9.63 7.00 -11.64
N GLY A 120 -8.97 7.28 -10.51
CA GLY A 120 -9.24 8.47 -9.70
C GLY A 120 -8.66 8.38 -8.30
N LEU A 121 -8.68 9.50 -7.59
CA LEU A 121 -8.44 9.58 -6.15
C LEU A 121 -9.78 9.74 -5.45
N LEU A 122 -10.19 8.72 -4.68
CA LEU A 122 -11.35 8.76 -3.80
C LEU A 122 -10.89 9.21 -2.41
N PHE A 123 -11.41 10.35 -1.95
CA PHE A 123 -11.07 10.93 -0.66
C PHE A 123 -12.27 10.89 0.30
N PHE A 124 -12.16 10.12 1.39
CA PHE A 124 -13.15 10.12 2.47
C PHE A 124 -12.76 11.13 3.55
N ASP A 125 -13.44 12.26 3.63
CA ASP A 125 -13.20 13.23 4.71
C ASP A 125 -14.06 12.92 5.94
N GLU A 126 -13.63 13.40 7.11
CA GLU A 126 -14.32 13.25 8.39
C GLU A 126 -14.70 11.82 8.79
N LEU A 127 -13.85 10.83 8.49
CA LEU A 127 -14.15 9.42 8.74
C LEU A 127 -14.40 9.11 10.22
N SER A 128 -13.66 9.74 11.12
CA SER A 128 -13.84 9.58 12.57
C SER A 128 -15.12 10.23 13.10
N SER A 129 -15.71 11.18 12.37
CA SER A 129 -16.99 11.80 12.75
C SER A 129 -18.20 10.99 12.26
N ALA A 130 -17.97 10.02 11.37
CA ALA A 130 -19.03 9.17 10.84
C ALA A 130 -19.55 8.17 11.89
N PRO A 131 -20.88 8.00 12.04
CA PRO A 131 -21.48 7.02 12.95
C PRO A 131 -20.97 5.59 12.70
N PRO A 132 -20.99 4.70 13.71
CA PRO A 132 -20.50 3.32 13.57
C PRO A 132 -21.14 2.52 12.42
N ALA A 133 -22.42 2.76 12.12
CA ALA A 133 -23.11 2.11 11.01
C ALA A 133 -22.54 2.53 9.64
N VAL A 134 -22.16 3.80 9.49
CA VAL A 134 -21.52 4.33 8.27
C VAL A 134 -20.11 3.74 8.12
N GLN A 135 -19.34 3.72 9.21
CA GLN A 135 -18.02 3.06 9.24
C GLN A 135 -18.11 1.57 8.85
N ALA A 136 -19.15 0.86 9.30
CA ALA A 136 -19.38 -0.54 8.93
C ALA A 136 -19.67 -0.71 7.43
N ALA A 137 -20.45 0.21 6.82
CA ALA A 137 -20.72 0.19 5.39
C ALA A 137 -19.44 0.46 4.55
N LEU A 138 -18.57 1.36 5.03
CA LEU A 138 -17.30 1.70 4.39
C LEU A 138 -16.29 0.56 4.35
N LEU A 139 -16.39 -0.43 5.23
CA LEU A 139 -15.53 -1.63 5.22
C LEU A 139 -15.46 -2.21 3.80
N ARG A 140 -16.63 -2.47 3.20
CA ARG A 140 -16.74 -3.09 1.88
C ARG A 140 -16.10 -2.23 0.80
N VAL A 141 -16.28 -0.91 0.89
CA VAL A 141 -15.74 0.04 -0.09
C VAL A 141 -14.20 0.03 -0.08
N VAL A 142 -13.58 0.11 1.10
CA VAL A 142 -12.13 0.24 1.24
C VAL A 142 -11.37 -0.99 0.75
N LEU A 143 -11.85 -2.19 1.06
CA LEU A 143 -11.11 -3.43 0.75
C LEU A 143 -11.65 -4.15 -0.47
N GLU A 144 -12.97 -4.35 -0.56
CA GLU A 144 -13.59 -5.06 -1.69
C GLU A 144 -13.81 -4.14 -2.90
N ARG A 145 -13.54 -2.83 -2.76
CA ARG A 145 -13.77 -1.82 -3.79
C ARG A 145 -15.20 -1.91 -4.32
N ARG A 146 -16.18 -2.11 -3.44
CA ARG A 146 -17.58 -2.31 -3.87
C ARG A 146 -18.53 -1.35 -3.17
N VAL A 147 -19.35 -0.67 -3.97
CA VAL A 147 -20.36 0.31 -3.55
C VAL A 147 -21.68 -0.13 -4.16
N GLY A 148 -22.66 -0.51 -3.34
CA GLY A 148 -23.83 -1.22 -3.87
C GLY A 148 -23.45 -2.49 -4.65
N SER A 149 -23.98 -2.60 -5.85
CA SER A 149 -23.64 -3.66 -6.82
C SER A 149 -22.40 -3.33 -7.67
N LEU A 150 -21.91 -2.09 -7.64
CA LEU A 150 -20.80 -1.63 -8.47
C LEU A 150 -19.44 -1.96 -7.85
N VAL A 151 -18.52 -2.47 -8.65
CA VAL A 151 -17.10 -2.63 -8.29
C VAL A 151 -16.32 -1.44 -8.84
N LEU A 152 -15.66 -0.70 -7.96
CA LEU A 152 -14.73 0.37 -8.32
C LEU A 152 -13.51 -0.21 -9.04
N PRO A 153 -13.00 0.45 -10.09
CA PRO A 153 -11.81 0.02 -10.82
C PRO A 153 -10.59 -0.15 -9.89
N ALA A 154 -9.73 -1.13 -10.20
CA ALA A 154 -8.51 -1.39 -9.43
C ALA A 154 -7.55 -0.18 -9.38
N SER A 155 -7.60 0.70 -10.40
CA SER A 155 -6.79 1.91 -10.51
C SER A 155 -7.28 3.08 -9.64
N VAL A 156 -8.42 2.94 -8.95
CA VAL A 156 -8.89 3.94 -7.98
C VAL A 156 -8.04 3.87 -6.71
N ARG A 157 -7.48 5.02 -6.32
CA ARG A 157 -6.69 5.23 -5.10
C ARG A 157 -7.60 5.74 -4.00
N ILE A 158 -7.47 5.20 -2.79
CA ILE A 158 -8.33 5.55 -1.66
C ILE A 158 -7.50 6.23 -0.58
N VAL A 159 -7.89 7.45 -0.22
CA VAL A 159 -7.36 8.16 0.95
C VAL A 159 -8.54 8.55 1.83
N ALA A 160 -8.35 8.53 3.13
CA ALA A 160 -9.32 8.99 4.11
C ALA A 160 -8.65 9.98 5.07
N ALA A 161 -9.45 10.78 5.74
CA ALA A 161 -9.02 11.67 6.79
C ALA A 161 -9.83 11.44 8.06
N ALA A 162 -9.14 11.47 9.20
CA ALA A 162 -9.72 11.42 10.53
C ALA A 162 -9.10 12.53 11.40
N ASN A 163 -9.88 12.95 12.39
CA ASN A 163 -9.42 13.87 13.42
C ASN A 163 -9.02 13.07 14.67
N PRO A 164 -7.97 13.49 15.40
CA PRO A 164 -7.61 12.89 16.67
C PRO A 164 -8.79 12.90 17.67
N PRO A 165 -8.93 11.89 18.54
CA PRO A 165 -9.99 11.85 19.55
C PRO A 165 -10.04 13.07 20.48
N SER A 166 -8.88 13.66 20.77
CA SER A 166 -8.75 14.87 21.61
C SER A 166 -9.46 16.09 21.02
N SER A 167 -9.64 16.12 19.70
CA SER A 167 -10.11 17.29 18.95
C SER A 167 -11.49 17.07 18.34
N ALA A 168 -12.00 15.84 18.42
CA ALA A 168 -13.33 15.48 17.94
C ALA A 168 -14.28 15.40 19.15
N ALA A 169 -14.86 16.54 19.53
CA ALA A 169 -15.82 16.62 20.65
C ALA A 169 -17.00 15.63 20.51
N ASP A 170 -17.36 15.28 19.27
CA ASP A 170 -18.41 14.30 18.91
C ASP A 170 -17.86 13.14 18.05
N GLY A 171 -16.55 12.89 18.09
CA GLY A 171 -15.89 11.88 17.26
C GLY A 171 -16.05 10.45 17.78
N TRP A 172 -16.18 9.50 16.86
CA TRP A 172 -16.14 8.08 17.14
C TRP A 172 -14.72 7.54 17.02
N HIS A 173 -14.32 6.64 17.91
CA HIS A 173 -13.16 5.80 17.66
C HIS A 173 -13.41 4.96 16.40
N LEU A 174 -12.39 4.84 15.54
CA LEU A 174 -12.49 3.94 14.39
C LEU A 174 -12.65 2.51 14.88
N SER A 175 -13.61 1.81 14.28
CA SER A 175 -13.76 0.38 14.56
C SER A 175 -12.47 -0.36 14.16
N PRO A 176 -12.01 -1.35 14.96
CA PRO A 176 -10.77 -2.06 14.64
C PRO A 176 -10.75 -2.74 13.26
N PRO A 177 -11.87 -3.31 12.76
CA PRO A 177 -11.94 -3.85 11.41
C PRO A 177 -11.76 -2.81 10.30
N LEU A 178 -12.09 -1.54 10.56
CA LEU A 178 -11.90 -0.44 9.61
C LEU A 178 -10.48 0.10 9.70
N ALA A 179 -10.00 0.37 10.92
CA ALA A 179 -8.65 0.89 11.16
C ALA A 179 -7.58 0.01 10.49
N ASN A 180 -7.63 -1.32 10.69
CA ASN A 180 -6.65 -2.25 10.15
C ASN A 180 -6.68 -2.40 8.61
N ARG A 181 -7.50 -1.63 7.88
CA ARG A 181 -7.55 -1.58 6.41
C ARG A 181 -6.77 -0.39 5.81
N PHE A 182 -6.23 0.49 6.65
CA PHE A 182 -5.51 1.68 6.22
C PHE A 182 -4.05 1.68 6.65
N VAL A 183 -3.20 2.35 5.87
CA VAL A 183 -1.91 2.88 6.30
C VAL A 183 -2.19 4.19 7.03
N HIS A 184 -1.86 4.27 8.31
CA HIS A 184 -2.10 5.44 9.14
C HIS A 184 -0.92 6.40 9.04
N LEU A 185 -1.16 7.62 8.57
CA LEU A 185 -0.15 8.68 8.50
C LEU A 185 -0.61 9.89 9.30
N ASP A 186 0.27 10.46 10.11
CA ASP A 186 -0.03 11.73 10.77
C ASP A 186 0.26 12.88 9.81
N TRP A 187 -0.75 13.74 9.63
CA TRP A 187 -0.74 14.91 8.77
C TRP A 187 -0.49 16.14 9.61
N THR A 188 0.77 16.55 9.68
CA THR A 188 1.21 17.75 10.38
C THR A 188 1.97 18.66 9.42
N HIS A 189 1.96 19.95 9.70
CA HIS A 189 2.72 20.94 8.93
C HIS A 189 3.75 21.62 9.83
N ASP A 190 4.99 21.68 9.38
CA ASP A 190 5.98 22.57 9.98
C ASP A 190 5.50 24.03 9.84
N PRO A 191 5.53 24.84 10.92
CA PRO A 191 5.09 26.23 10.86
C PRO A 191 5.79 27.07 9.77
N ARG A 192 7.05 26.77 9.44
CA ARG A 192 7.79 27.43 8.36
C ARG A 192 7.27 27.02 7.00
N THR A 193 6.84 25.77 6.83
CA THR A 193 6.18 25.31 5.60
C THR A 193 4.87 26.07 5.38
N VAL A 194 4.06 26.23 6.43
CA VAL A 194 2.82 27.02 6.34
C VAL A 194 3.13 28.48 6.02
N ALA A 195 4.08 29.11 6.72
CA ALA A 195 4.46 30.50 6.47
C ALA A 195 4.97 30.72 5.04
N ARG A 196 5.75 29.78 4.50
CA ARG A 196 6.25 29.80 3.10
C ARG A 196 5.11 29.61 2.10
N GLY A 197 4.16 28.73 2.40
CA GLY A 197 2.92 28.54 1.65
C GLY A 197 2.08 29.81 1.57
N MET A 198 1.93 30.52 2.69
CA MET A 198 1.25 31.82 2.75
C MET A 198 1.99 32.93 1.97
N ALA A 199 3.31 32.79 1.80
CA ALA A 199 4.08 33.63 0.89
C ALA A 199 3.98 33.20 -0.60
N GLY A 200 3.15 32.20 -0.90
CA GLY A 200 2.82 31.75 -2.26
C GLY A 200 3.61 30.55 -2.77
N THR A 201 4.41 29.88 -1.94
CA THR A 201 5.19 28.70 -2.36
C THR A 201 4.98 27.51 -1.44
N TRP A 202 4.39 26.43 -1.95
CA TRP A 202 4.13 25.18 -1.23
C TRP A 202 5.11 24.06 -1.63
N PRO A 203 5.33 23.05 -0.77
CA PRO A 203 6.05 21.84 -1.15
C PRO A 203 5.38 21.14 -2.34
N GLU A 204 6.18 20.73 -3.32
CA GLU A 204 5.74 19.86 -4.40
C GLU A 204 5.53 18.43 -3.88
N VAL A 205 4.42 17.80 -4.29
CA VAL A 205 4.18 16.38 -4.05
C VAL A 205 4.81 15.58 -5.18
N ALA A 206 6.02 15.08 -4.95
CA ALA A 206 6.70 14.20 -5.91
C ALA A 206 6.08 12.79 -5.88
N ILE A 207 5.52 12.34 -7.00
CA ILE A 207 4.99 10.98 -7.14
C ILE A 207 6.15 10.01 -7.45
N PRO A 208 6.41 8.99 -6.61
CA PRO A 208 7.44 8.01 -6.89
C PRO A 208 7.13 7.23 -8.17
N ALA A 209 8.05 7.26 -9.13
CA ALA A 209 7.93 6.49 -10.37
C ALA A 209 8.49 5.09 -10.16
N VAL A 210 7.63 4.06 -10.27
CA VAL A 210 8.05 2.65 -10.23
C VAL A 210 8.85 2.32 -11.49
N ASP A 211 10.11 1.93 -11.34
CA ASP A 211 10.96 1.45 -12.44
C ASP A 211 10.53 0.02 -12.84
N PRO A 212 9.99 -0.19 -14.07
CA PRO A 212 9.55 -1.50 -14.52
C PRO A 212 10.65 -2.56 -14.48
N ALA A 213 11.91 -2.18 -14.71
CA ALA A 213 13.05 -3.09 -14.69
C ALA A 213 13.37 -3.61 -13.27
N ARG A 214 12.84 -2.96 -12.23
CA ARG A 214 13.06 -3.34 -10.83
C ARG A 214 11.90 -4.11 -10.22
N ILE A 215 10.78 -4.30 -10.92
CA ILE A 215 9.55 -4.86 -10.32
C ILE A 215 9.80 -6.26 -9.77
N SER A 216 10.40 -7.16 -10.55
CA SER A 216 10.65 -8.55 -10.16
C SER A 216 11.53 -8.63 -8.90
N GLY A 217 12.76 -8.10 -8.98
CA GLY A 217 13.69 -8.08 -7.85
C GLY A 217 13.18 -7.35 -6.62
N SER A 218 12.43 -6.25 -6.79
CA SER A 218 11.83 -5.52 -5.67
C SER A 218 10.75 -6.34 -4.96
N ALA A 219 9.88 -7.02 -5.71
CA ALA A 219 8.87 -7.90 -5.15
C ALA A 219 9.49 -9.10 -4.43
N ALA A 220 10.50 -9.71 -5.04
CA ALA A 220 11.24 -10.83 -4.47
C ALA A 220 11.97 -10.45 -3.17
N ARG A 221 12.71 -9.34 -3.19
CA ARG A 221 13.40 -8.79 -2.01
C ARG A 221 12.41 -8.45 -0.90
N ALA A 222 11.29 -7.81 -1.23
CA ALA A 222 10.26 -7.47 -0.24
C ALA A 222 9.66 -8.73 0.41
N ARG A 223 9.39 -9.80 -0.37
CA ARG A 223 8.94 -11.09 0.17
C ARG A 223 9.98 -11.69 1.12
N GLY A 224 11.25 -11.71 0.73
CA GLY A 224 12.33 -12.21 1.59
C GLY A 224 12.40 -11.48 2.93
N VAL A 225 12.33 -10.15 2.91
CA VAL A 225 12.32 -9.32 4.13
C VAL A 225 11.12 -9.65 5.03
N ILE A 226 9.89 -9.61 4.49
CA ILE A 226 8.68 -9.78 5.30
C ILE A 226 8.58 -11.22 5.83
N SER A 227 8.81 -12.23 4.99
CA SER A 227 8.76 -13.62 5.41
C SER A 227 9.89 -13.98 6.40
N GLY A 228 11.10 -13.45 6.19
CA GLY A 228 12.21 -13.62 7.13
C GLY A 228 11.90 -13.01 8.49
N PHE A 229 11.38 -11.78 8.50
CA PHE A 229 10.97 -11.09 9.73
C PHE A 229 9.89 -11.86 10.49
N LEU A 230 8.81 -12.26 9.81
CA LEU A 230 7.71 -12.99 10.44
C LEU A 230 8.13 -14.37 10.96
N THR A 231 9.11 -15.02 10.32
CA THR A 231 9.69 -16.26 10.82
C THR A 231 10.51 -16.02 12.09
N ALA A 232 11.29 -14.93 12.13
CA ALA A 232 12.06 -14.53 13.30
C ALA A 232 11.19 -14.00 14.45
N ARG A 233 9.98 -13.51 14.15
CA ARG A 233 9.03 -12.88 15.08
C ARG A 233 7.59 -13.37 14.87
N PRO A 234 7.30 -14.67 15.08
CA PRO A 234 5.99 -15.24 14.80
C PRO A 234 4.86 -14.61 15.63
N GLY A 235 5.16 -14.11 16.83
CA GLY A 235 4.21 -13.39 17.69
C GLY A 235 3.68 -12.07 17.08
N LEU A 236 4.34 -11.54 16.05
CA LEU A 236 3.93 -10.33 15.35
C LEU A 236 3.13 -10.61 14.07
N VAL A 237 2.83 -11.88 13.73
CA VAL A 237 1.94 -12.18 12.59
C VAL A 237 0.55 -11.58 12.80
N HIS A 238 0.06 -11.62 14.04
CA HIS A 238 -1.18 -10.97 14.46
C HIS A 238 -1.06 -10.53 15.92
N HIS A 239 -1.04 -9.21 16.16
CA HIS A 239 -0.98 -8.65 17.50
C HIS A 239 -1.82 -7.38 17.59
N MET A 240 -3.09 -7.54 17.97
CA MET A 240 -4.02 -6.44 18.16
C MET A 240 -3.86 -5.83 19.56
N PRO A 241 -3.78 -4.48 19.69
CA PRO A 241 -3.73 -3.80 20.99
C PRO A 241 -4.94 -4.09 21.88
N LYS A 242 -4.78 -3.93 23.20
CA LYS A 242 -5.85 -4.20 24.17
C LYS A 242 -6.68 -2.96 24.45
N GLU A 243 -6.04 -1.80 24.51
CA GLU A 243 -6.63 -0.49 24.73
C GLU A 243 -7.38 0.04 23.51
N ALA A 244 -8.47 0.78 23.76
CA ALA A 244 -9.38 1.25 22.71
C ALA A 244 -8.67 2.17 21.69
N GLU A 245 -7.77 3.03 22.15
CA GLU A 245 -7.02 3.96 21.30
C GLU A 245 -6.11 3.23 20.30
N GLY A 246 -5.30 2.27 20.78
CA GLY A 246 -4.43 1.46 19.92
C GLY A 246 -5.20 0.61 18.91
N ARG A 247 -6.39 0.14 19.29
CA ARG A 247 -7.27 -0.63 18.38
C ARG A 247 -7.84 0.20 17.22
N GLY A 248 -7.94 1.51 17.39
CA GLY A 248 -8.36 2.46 16.33
C GLY A 248 -7.21 2.92 15.43
N ARG A 249 -5.99 2.42 15.64
CA ARG A 249 -4.78 2.73 14.86
C ARG A 249 -4.28 1.49 14.10
N ALA A 250 -3.10 1.60 13.48
CA ALA A 250 -2.41 0.51 12.81
C ALA A 250 -1.85 -0.51 13.81
N TRP A 251 -1.87 -1.78 13.44
CA TRP A 251 -1.32 -2.89 14.23
C TRP A 251 -1.07 -4.10 13.32
N PRO A 252 -0.18 -5.02 13.70
CA PRO A 252 0.21 -6.09 12.80
C PRO A 252 -0.85 -7.18 12.72
N SER A 253 -1.19 -7.55 11.49
CA SER A 253 -2.12 -8.59 11.10
C SER A 253 -1.71 -9.11 9.73
N PRO A 254 -2.20 -10.28 9.27
CA PRO A 254 -1.93 -10.73 7.89
C PRO A 254 -2.27 -9.67 6.83
N ARG A 255 -3.29 -8.85 7.07
CA ARG A 255 -3.68 -7.75 6.17
C ARG A 255 -2.64 -6.65 6.15
N THR A 256 -2.19 -6.17 7.30
CA THR A 256 -1.21 -5.07 7.34
C THR A 256 0.18 -5.52 6.93
N TRP A 257 0.51 -6.81 7.07
CA TRP A 257 1.70 -7.41 6.47
C TRP A 257 1.64 -7.46 4.94
N GLU A 258 0.47 -7.73 4.36
CA GLU A 258 0.25 -7.63 2.91
C GLU A 258 0.41 -6.17 2.42
N MET A 259 -0.08 -5.20 3.20
CA MET A 259 0.12 -3.77 2.93
C MET A 259 1.60 -3.40 3.00
N ALA A 260 2.31 -3.80 4.07
CA ALA A 260 3.74 -3.59 4.24
C ALA A 260 4.57 -4.21 3.11
N LEU A 261 4.22 -5.42 2.67
CA LEU A 261 4.87 -6.08 1.53
C LEU A 261 4.75 -5.23 0.24
N ARG A 262 3.56 -4.70 -0.05
CA ARG A 262 3.33 -3.86 -1.24
C ARG A 262 4.04 -2.52 -1.15
N LEU A 263 4.03 -1.89 0.03
CA LEU A 263 4.76 -0.65 0.29
C LEU A 263 6.27 -0.84 0.11
N LEU A 264 6.81 -1.94 0.63
CA LEU A 264 8.23 -2.26 0.54
C LEU A 264 8.64 -2.55 -0.92
N ALA A 265 7.85 -3.33 -1.65
CA ALA A 265 8.10 -3.61 -3.07
C ALA A 265 8.04 -2.33 -3.91
N ALA A 266 7.02 -1.49 -3.72
CA ALA A 266 6.91 -0.20 -4.40
C ALA A 266 8.06 0.74 -4.05
N GLY A 267 8.46 0.78 -2.77
CA GLY A 267 9.57 1.60 -2.30
C GLY A 267 10.91 1.20 -2.93
N TYR A 268 11.19 -0.10 -3.02
CA TYR A 268 12.38 -0.60 -3.72
C TYR A 268 12.34 -0.30 -5.21
N ALA A 269 11.19 -0.52 -5.87
CA ALA A 269 11.07 -0.33 -7.31
C ALA A 269 11.13 1.16 -7.71
N ALA A 270 10.65 2.06 -6.84
CA ALA A 270 10.70 3.50 -7.08
C ALA A 270 11.95 4.19 -6.50
N GLY A 271 12.79 3.47 -5.75
CA GLY A 271 13.94 4.07 -5.05
C GLY A 271 13.52 5.10 -4.00
N ALA A 272 12.41 4.85 -3.29
CA ALA A 272 11.87 5.76 -2.28
C ALA A 272 12.88 6.03 -1.14
N GLY A 273 12.81 7.25 -0.59
CA GLY A 273 13.63 7.65 0.56
C GLY A 273 13.39 6.75 1.78
N ARG A 274 14.45 6.56 2.59
CA ARG A 274 14.40 5.70 3.79
C ARG A 274 13.34 6.17 4.79
N GLU A 275 13.23 7.48 4.99
CA GLU A 275 12.27 8.07 5.93
C GLU A 275 10.83 7.87 5.46
N ALA A 276 10.52 8.14 4.19
CA ALA A 276 9.20 7.90 3.61
C ALA A 276 8.78 6.43 3.72
N LEU A 277 9.70 5.51 3.42
CA LEU A 277 9.45 4.08 3.55
C LEU A 277 9.24 3.68 5.02
N ALA A 278 10.05 4.20 5.95
CA ALA A 278 9.88 3.96 7.37
C ALA A 278 8.52 4.43 7.88
N THR A 279 8.12 5.65 7.53
CA THR A 279 6.81 6.24 7.86
C THR A 279 5.66 5.42 7.28
N ALA A 280 5.76 4.95 6.04
CA ALA A 280 4.72 4.12 5.44
C ALA A 280 4.61 2.73 6.10
N LEU A 281 5.74 2.10 6.42
CA LEU A 281 5.76 0.79 7.07
C LEU A 281 5.22 0.85 8.50
N THR A 282 5.66 1.82 9.31
CA THR A 282 5.11 2.03 10.67
C THR A 282 3.64 2.37 10.61
N GLY A 283 3.21 3.16 9.63
CA GLY A 283 1.80 3.46 9.38
C GLY A 283 0.96 2.24 9.01
N ALA A 284 1.56 1.20 8.42
CA ALA A 284 0.85 -0.03 8.06
C ALA A 284 0.75 -1.01 9.24
N VAL A 285 1.88 -1.34 9.88
CA VAL A 285 1.93 -2.41 10.91
C VAL A 285 1.88 -1.89 12.34
N GLY A 286 1.83 -0.57 12.54
CA GLY A 286 1.93 0.08 13.84
C GLY A 286 3.38 0.44 14.20
N GLU A 287 3.54 1.46 15.04
CA GLU A 287 4.83 2.09 15.33
C GLU A 287 5.87 1.12 15.91
N ALA A 288 5.52 0.42 17.00
CA ALA A 288 6.45 -0.50 17.67
C ALA A 288 6.92 -1.64 16.75
N THR A 289 5.98 -2.27 16.04
CA THR A 289 6.30 -3.35 15.09
C THR A 289 7.06 -2.83 13.88
N GLY A 290 6.73 -1.63 13.39
CA GLY A 290 7.44 -0.99 12.28
C GLY A 290 8.89 -0.67 12.64
N ILE A 291 9.16 -0.14 13.83
CA ILE A 291 10.53 0.10 14.33
C ILE A 291 11.32 -1.20 14.41
N GLU A 292 10.71 -2.27 14.91
CA GLU A 292 11.36 -3.58 14.98
C GLU A 292 11.68 -4.14 13.58
N LEU A 293 10.76 -4.00 12.63
CA LEU A 293 10.98 -4.37 11.22
C LEU A 293 12.11 -3.56 10.60
N LEU A 294 12.14 -2.24 10.80
CA LEU A 294 13.17 -1.36 10.26
C LEU A 294 14.55 -1.71 10.83
N SER A 295 14.64 -1.96 12.14
CA SER A 295 15.85 -2.45 12.78
C SER A 295 16.28 -3.80 12.19
N TYR A 296 15.34 -4.72 11.97
CA TYR A 296 15.65 -5.99 11.30
C TYR A 296 16.21 -5.78 9.89
N MET A 297 15.59 -4.90 9.09
CA MET A 297 16.02 -4.57 7.72
C MET A 297 17.45 -3.99 7.67
N GLU A 298 17.78 -3.09 8.59
CA GLU A 298 19.14 -2.51 8.70
C GLU A 298 20.20 -3.57 8.98
N HIS A 299 19.84 -4.60 9.73
CA HIS A 299 20.72 -5.72 10.05
C HIS A 299 20.60 -6.89 9.07
N LEU A 300 19.77 -6.83 8.03
CA LEU A 300 19.54 -7.98 7.14
C LEU A 300 20.57 -8.07 6.01
N ASP A 301 20.94 -6.92 5.44
CA ASP A 301 21.89 -6.77 4.32
C ASP A 301 21.74 -7.87 3.25
N LEU A 302 20.54 -7.98 2.67
CA LEU A 302 20.26 -8.98 1.63
C LEU A 302 20.80 -8.54 0.27
N PRO A 303 21.55 -9.42 -0.43
CA PRO A 303 21.85 -9.25 -1.84
C PRO A 303 20.58 -9.15 -2.68
N ASP A 304 20.69 -8.46 -3.80
CA ASP A 304 19.64 -8.39 -4.82
C ASP A 304 19.46 -9.77 -5.48
N PRO A 305 18.28 -10.42 -5.37
CA PRO A 305 18.08 -11.76 -5.90
C PRO A 305 18.23 -11.81 -7.43
N ASP A 306 17.92 -10.73 -8.17
CA ASP A 306 18.10 -10.73 -9.63
C ASP A 306 19.57 -10.69 -10.02
N ARG A 307 20.40 -9.97 -9.25
CA ARG A 307 21.86 -9.96 -9.47
C ARG A 307 22.48 -11.32 -9.17
N VAL A 308 22.01 -11.99 -8.12
CA VAL A 308 22.46 -13.34 -7.78
C VAL A 308 22.05 -14.33 -8.85
N LEU A 309 20.80 -14.26 -9.34
CA LEU A 309 20.35 -15.18 -10.39
C LEU A 309 21.07 -14.95 -11.74
N ALA A 310 21.59 -13.75 -11.99
CA ALA A 310 22.40 -13.45 -13.17
C ALA A 310 23.84 -14.02 -13.09
N ASP A 311 24.40 -14.11 -11.89
CA ASP A 311 25.74 -14.67 -11.62
C ASP A 311 25.74 -15.43 -10.28
N PRO A 312 25.20 -16.67 -10.24
CA PRO A 312 25.09 -17.43 -9.01
C PRO A 312 26.46 -17.85 -8.47
N ASP A 313 27.51 -17.88 -9.31
CA ASP A 313 28.85 -18.33 -8.94
C ASP A 313 29.65 -17.25 -8.19
N ALA A 314 29.48 -15.97 -8.51
CA ALA A 314 30.13 -14.87 -7.81
C ALA A 314 29.57 -14.58 -6.40
N PHE A 315 28.49 -15.26 -6.01
CA PHE A 315 27.78 -15.01 -4.76
C PHE A 315 28.31 -15.83 -3.56
N ALA A 316 28.40 -15.17 -2.40
CA ALA A 316 28.68 -15.75 -1.09
C ALA A 316 27.49 -15.60 -0.14
N LEU A 317 27.07 -16.70 0.50
CA LEU A 317 25.94 -16.71 1.42
C LEU A 317 26.16 -15.82 2.66
N PRO A 318 25.12 -15.12 3.14
CA PRO A 318 25.16 -14.44 4.43
C PRO A 318 25.47 -15.42 5.56
N GLY A 319 26.27 -15.01 6.55
CA GLY A 319 26.69 -15.89 7.65
C GLY A 319 25.67 -16.10 8.79
N ARG A 320 24.51 -15.42 8.78
CA ARG A 320 23.47 -15.54 9.82
C ARG A 320 22.23 -16.28 9.31
N GLY A 321 21.68 -17.19 10.12
CA GLY A 321 20.53 -18.04 9.76
C GLY A 321 19.27 -17.31 9.31
N ASP A 322 18.90 -16.23 10.01
CA ASP A 322 17.75 -15.39 9.65
C ASP A 322 17.94 -14.69 8.30
N ARG A 323 19.17 -14.22 8.00
CA ARG A 323 19.53 -13.66 6.70
C ARG A 323 19.49 -14.71 5.59
N GLN A 324 20.01 -15.91 5.85
CA GLN A 324 20.02 -17.02 4.89
C GLN A 324 18.59 -17.42 4.50
N LEU A 325 17.69 -17.54 5.47
CA LEU A 325 16.27 -17.81 5.22
C LEU A 325 15.62 -16.72 4.37
N ALA A 326 15.74 -15.45 4.81
CA ALA A 326 15.16 -14.32 4.10
C ALA A 326 15.70 -14.22 2.66
N PHE A 327 16.99 -14.50 2.48
CA PHE A 327 17.66 -14.51 1.20
C PHE A 327 17.15 -15.63 0.28
N LEU A 328 17.12 -16.88 0.76
CA LEU A 328 16.67 -18.02 -0.05
C LEU A 328 15.19 -17.87 -0.45
N ILE A 329 14.34 -17.34 0.45
CA ILE A 329 12.95 -16.98 0.10
C ILE A 329 12.93 -15.92 -1.02
N ALA A 330 13.78 -14.90 -0.95
CA ALA A 330 13.86 -13.89 -2.00
C ALA A 330 14.28 -14.49 -3.35
N VAL A 331 15.26 -15.39 -3.37
CA VAL A 331 15.72 -16.06 -4.60
C VAL A 331 14.60 -16.91 -5.22
N VAL A 332 13.92 -17.73 -4.42
CA VAL A 332 12.78 -18.54 -4.89
C VAL A 332 11.66 -17.66 -5.44
N ALA A 333 11.34 -16.56 -4.73
CA ALA A 333 10.32 -15.61 -5.18
C ALA A 333 10.71 -14.91 -6.50
N ALA A 334 11.99 -14.59 -6.70
CA ALA A 334 12.50 -14.00 -7.93
C ALA A 334 12.36 -14.99 -9.11
N VAL A 335 12.71 -16.26 -8.91
CA VAL A 335 12.49 -17.32 -9.92
C VAL A 335 10.99 -17.47 -10.23
N GLN A 336 10.14 -17.52 -9.22
CA GLN A 336 8.69 -17.67 -9.41
C GLN A 336 8.08 -16.52 -10.22
N SER A 337 8.54 -15.29 -9.99
CA SER A 337 8.01 -14.10 -10.67
C SER A 337 8.34 -14.08 -12.18
N GLU A 338 9.50 -14.63 -12.56
CA GLU A 338 9.97 -14.71 -13.94
C GLU A 338 10.54 -16.11 -14.20
N LEU A 339 9.63 -17.06 -14.38
CA LEU A 339 9.98 -18.46 -14.51
C LEU A 339 10.56 -18.73 -15.91
N THR A 340 11.88 -18.80 -15.97
CA THR A 340 12.63 -19.23 -17.15
C THR A 340 13.59 -20.35 -16.75
N ARG A 341 13.94 -21.22 -17.70
CA ARG A 341 14.88 -22.31 -17.44
C ARG A 341 16.21 -21.82 -16.85
N PRO A 342 16.89 -20.78 -17.39
CA PRO A 342 18.15 -20.30 -16.84
C PRO A 342 18.02 -19.77 -15.40
N ARG A 343 16.95 -19.01 -15.08
CA ARG A 343 16.72 -18.51 -13.72
C ARG A 343 16.41 -19.64 -12.74
N TRP A 344 15.67 -20.65 -13.18
CA TRP A 344 15.39 -21.82 -12.37
C TRP A 344 16.66 -22.64 -12.09
N GLU A 345 17.50 -22.90 -13.11
CA GLU A 345 18.81 -23.56 -12.94
C GLU A 345 19.74 -22.75 -12.02
N ALA A 346 19.79 -21.42 -12.17
CA ALA A 346 20.54 -20.54 -11.27
C ALA A 346 20.02 -20.59 -9.83
N GLY A 347 18.70 -20.68 -9.62
CA GLY A 347 18.11 -20.91 -8.31
C GLY A 347 18.65 -22.18 -7.64
N TRP A 348 18.70 -23.29 -8.36
CA TRP A 348 19.29 -24.54 -7.85
C TRP A 348 20.77 -24.40 -7.50
N ALA A 349 21.56 -23.68 -8.29
CA ALA A 349 22.97 -23.40 -7.97
C ALA A 349 23.11 -22.63 -6.64
N VAL A 350 22.24 -21.67 -6.38
CA VAL A 350 22.21 -20.93 -5.09
C VAL A 350 21.87 -21.86 -3.92
N LEU A 351 20.91 -22.77 -4.10
CA LEU A 351 20.52 -23.73 -3.06
C LEU A 351 21.63 -24.74 -2.78
N ALA A 352 22.36 -25.21 -3.80
CA ALA A 352 23.51 -26.10 -3.63
C ALA A 352 24.59 -25.44 -2.77
N LYS A 353 24.91 -24.17 -3.04
CA LYS A 353 25.83 -23.37 -2.21
C LYS A 353 25.34 -23.24 -0.77
N ALA A 354 24.03 -23.15 -0.54
CA ALA A 354 23.46 -23.08 0.80
C ALA A 354 23.66 -24.38 1.58
N VAL A 355 23.51 -25.52 0.91
CA VAL A 355 23.83 -26.83 1.50
C VAL A 355 25.33 -26.93 1.81
N GLU A 356 26.21 -26.54 0.89
CA GLU A 356 27.66 -26.54 1.09
C GLU A 356 28.10 -25.62 2.24
N ALA A 357 27.40 -24.50 2.44
CA ALA A 357 27.61 -23.58 3.55
C ALA A 357 27.04 -24.07 4.90
N GLY A 358 26.47 -25.27 4.95
CA GLY A 358 25.99 -25.91 6.18
C GLY A 358 24.60 -25.48 6.63
N VAL A 359 23.74 -25.00 5.73
CA VAL A 359 22.33 -24.64 6.05
C VAL A 359 21.27 -25.48 5.30
N PRO A 360 21.31 -26.81 5.45
CA PRO A 360 20.48 -27.72 4.66
C PRO A 360 18.98 -27.60 4.93
N ASP A 361 18.54 -27.30 6.16
CA ASP A 361 17.11 -27.24 6.52
C ASP A 361 16.37 -26.11 5.78
N VAL A 362 17.02 -24.94 5.71
CA VAL A 362 16.49 -23.75 5.02
C VAL A 362 16.49 -24.00 3.51
N ALA A 363 17.56 -24.62 2.98
CA ALA A 363 17.68 -24.96 1.57
C ALA A 363 16.63 -26.01 1.14
N ALA A 364 16.31 -26.98 1.99
CA ALA A 364 15.30 -27.99 1.70
C ALA A 364 13.92 -27.36 1.45
N ARG A 365 13.49 -26.40 2.28
CA ARG A 365 12.20 -25.72 2.04
C ARG A 365 12.18 -24.99 0.69
N ALA A 366 13.25 -24.26 0.38
CA ALA A 366 13.39 -23.57 -0.90
C ALA A 366 13.42 -24.55 -2.09
N ALA A 367 14.04 -25.72 -1.92
CA ALA A 367 14.12 -26.76 -2.94
C ALA A 367 12.74 -27.33 -3.29
N ALA A 368 11.88 -27.55 -2.29
CA ALA A 368 10.51 -28.00 -2.53
C ALA A 368 9.73 -27.00 -3.39
N ASP A 369 9.86 -25.70 -3.08
CA ASP A 369 9.19 -24.64 -3.83
C ASP A 369 9.73 -24.55 -5.28
N LEU A 370 11.05 -24.64 -5.50
CA LEU A 370 11.63 -24.67 -6.86
C LEU A 370 11.27 -25.95 -7.64
N ALA A 371 11.21 -27.10 -6.98
CA ALA A 371 10.83 -28.36 -7.61
C ALA A 371 9.38 -28.31 -8.12
N ALA A 372 8.48 -27.68 -7.37
CA ALA A 372 7.08 -27.48 -7.77
C ALA A 372 6.92 -26.59 -9.02
N MET A 373 7.92 -25.77 -9.36
CA MET A 373 7.91 -24.90 -10.54
C MET A 373 8.52 -25.53 -11.80
N ARG A 374 9.08 -26.75 -11.72
CA ARG A 374 9.79 -27.38 -12.84
C ARG A 374 8.85 -27.66 -14.01
N HIS A 375 9.22 -27.21 -15.21
CA HIS A 375 8.57 -27.67 -16.45
C HIS A 375 9.00 -29.13 -16.77
N PRO A 376 8.09 -30.02 -17.23
CA PRO A 376 8.41 -31.42 -17.50
C PRO A 376 9.61 -31.63 -18.43
N ASP A 377 9.77 -30.75 -19.43
CA ASP A 377 10.81 -30.81 -20.45
C ASP A 377 12.19 -30.29 -20.00
N TRP A 378 12.31 -29.76 -18.78
CA TRP A 378 13.59 -29.28 -18.27
C TRP A 378 14.40 -30.42 -17.67
N PRO A 379 15.74 -30.41 -17.79
CA PRO A 379 16.56 -31.46 -17.20
C PRO A 379 16.42 -31.48 -15.67
N VAL A 380 16.83 -32.60 -15.09
CA VAL A 380 17.02 -32.69 -13.65
C VAL A 380 18.23 -31.82 -13.28
N PRO A 381 18.13 -30.86 -12.34
CA PRO A 381 19.23 -30.00 -11.93
C PRO A 381 20.38 -30.80 -11.33
N ALA A 382 21.61 -30.33 -11.57
CA ALA A 382 22.77 -30.84 -10.84
C ALA A 382 22.62 -30.57 -9.34
N GLY A 383 22.96 -31.55 -8.49
CA GLY A 383 22.85 -31.41 -7.03
C GLY A 383 21.46 -31.66 -6.45
N ILE A 384 20.46 -32.02 -7.27
CA ILE A 384 19.13 -32.37 -6.77
C ILE A 384 19.17 -33.59 -5.85
N ASP A 385 20.08 -34.55 -6.08
CA ASP A 385 20.10 -35.82 -5.35
C ASP A 385 20.36 -35.60 -3.85
N ALA A 386 21.32 -34.73 -3.51
CA ALA A 386 21.61 -34.35 -2.13
C ALA A 386 20.42 -33.63 -1.45
N LEU A 387 19.66 -32.85 -2.22
CA LEU A 387 18.47 -32.15 -1.73
C LEU A 387 17.24 -33.07 -1.66
N VAL A 388 17.11 -34.06 -2.55
CA VAL A 388 16.05 -35.08 -2.53
C VAL A 388 16.22 -35.99 -1.33
N GLU A 389 17.43 -36.41 -1.01
CA GLU A 389 17.72 -37.15 0.23
C GLU A 389 17.30 -36.34 1.47
N LEU A 390 17.65 -35.04 1.52
CA LEU A 390 17.22 -34.13 2.59
C LEU A 390 15.70 -33.97 2.66
N LEU A 391 15.03 -33.83 1.53
CA LEU A 391 13.57 -33.69 1.44
C LEU A 391 12.84 -34.98 1.84
N GLN A 392 13.39 -36.15 1.54
CA GLN A 392 12.89 -37.45 1.99
C GLN A 392 13.08 -37.62 3.50
N LEU A 393 14.26 -37.25 4.03
CA LEU A 393 14.56 -37.24 5.47
C LEU A 393 13.64 -36.28 6.25
N ALA A 394 13.28 -35.14 5.66
CA ALA A 394 12.35 -34.16 6.21
C ALA A 394 10.86 -34.51 6.03
N GLY A 395 10.53 -35.63 5.35
CA GLY A 395 9.16 -36.08 5.11
C GLY A 395 8.37 -35.25 4.09
N ALA A 396 9.05 -34.43 3.29
CA ALA A 396 8.45 -33.53 2.29
C ALA A 396 8.23 -34.20 0.92
N LEU A 397 8.85 -35.36 0.68
CA LEU A 397 8.60 -36.23 -0.47
C LEU A 397 8.19 -37.62 0.02
N PRO A 398 7.20 -38.30 -0.60
CA PRO A 398 6.95 -39.70 -0.32
C PRO A 398 8.22 -40.50 -0.65
N GLY A 399 8.71 -41.30 0.30
CA GLY A 399 9.89 -42.14 0.09
C GLY A 399 9.69 -43.03 -1.13
N GLY A 400 10.59 -42.89 -2.11
CA GLY A 400 10.55 -43.70 -3.33
C GLY A 400 10.87 -45.16 -2.98
N GLY A 401 9.91 -46.04 -3.26
CA GLY A 401 10.15 -47.48 -3.41
C GLY A 401 10.40 -47.84 -4.86
#